data_AF-A0A7X7ZBG5-F1
#
_entry.id   AF-A0A7X7ZBG5-F1
#
_cell.length_a   1.000
_cell.length_b   1.000
_cell.length_c   1.000
_cell.angle_alpha   90.00
_cell.angle_beta   90.00
_cell.angle_gamma   90.00
#
_symmetry.space_group_name_H-M   'P 1'
#
loop_
_entity.id
_entity.type
_entity.pdbx_description
1 polymer ?
#
loop_
_entity_poly.entity_id
_entity_poly.type
_entity_poly.pdbx_seq_one_letter_code
_entity_poly.pdbx_strand_id
1 'polypeptide(L)' 'DFREFENGLGVKTAKQVIRKYVDHLDIDRPLYPDHTRMKEVVKSCEILEAVEAAVGSLE' A
#
# COMPACT_ATOMS: atom_id res chain seq x y z
N ASP A 1 -12.85 -0.34 -0.96
CA ASP A 1 -12.65 -0.49 0.51
C ASP A 1 -14.04 -0.51 1.07
N PHE A 2 -14.47 -1.63 1.66
CA PHE A 2 -15.88 -1.83 2.01
C PHE A 2 -16.31 -1.05 3.26
N ARG A 3 -15.41 -0.21 3.77
CA ARG A 3 -15.57 0.57 4.99
C ARG A 3 -15.62 2.04 4.60
N GLU A 4 -16.70 2.70 4.99
CA GLU A 4 -16.88 4.15 4.92
C GLU A 4 -16.10 4.82 6.06
N PHE A 5 -14.77 4.66 6.04
CA PHE A 5 -13.87 5.21 7.06
C PHE A 5 -12.75 6.02 6.42
N GLU A 6 -12.60 7.26 6.89
CA GLU A 6 -11.57 8.16 6.40
C GLU A 6 -10.26 7.94 7.16
N ASN A 7 -9.30 7.32 6.48
CA ASN A 7 -7.99 7.05 7.06
C ASN A 7 -7.12 8.32 7.16
N GLY A 8 -6.14 8.28 8.07
CA GLY A 8 -5.11 9.33 8.18
C GLY A 8 -4.21 9.42 6.93
N LEU A 9 -3.44 10.52 6.83
CA LEU A 9 -2.60 10.82 5.67
C LEU A 9 -1.60 9.69 5.36
N GLY A 10 -0.83 9.23 6.35
CA GLY A 10 0.17 8.16 6.12
C GLY A 10 -0.45 6.86 5.59
N VAL A 11 -1.61 6.45 6.12
CA VAL A 11 -2.32 5.25 5.66
C VAL A 11 -2.81 5.42 4.22
N LYS A 12 -3.34 6.59 3.87
CA LYS A 12 -3.75 6.90 2.49
C LYS A 12 -2.56 6.87 1.53
N THR A 13 -1.43 7.44 1.92
CA THR A 13 -0.20 7.44 1.11
C THR A 13 0.32 6.03 0.88
N ALA A 14 0.42 5.20 1.93
CA ALA A 14 0.81 3.80 1.81
C ALA A 14 -0.12 3.03 0.86
N LYS A 15 -1.44 3.23 1.00
CA LYS A 15 -2.45 2.62 0.13
C LYS A 15 -2.29 3.03 -1.33
N GLN A 16 -1.98 4.30 -1.61
CA GLN A 16 -1.73 4.78 -2.96
C GLN A 16 -0.51 4.09 -3.59
N VAL A 17 0.59 3.93 -2.84
CA VAL A 17 1.78 3.19 -3.30
C VAL A 17 1.44 1.73 -3.60
N ILE A 18 0.75 1.05 -2.69
CA ILE A 18 0.32 -0.36 -2.86
C ILE A 18 -0.53 -0.52 -4.14
N ARG A 19 -1.43 0.44 -4.41
CA ARG A 19 -2.33 0.40 -5.57
C ARG A 19 -1.63 0.66 -6.91
N LYS A 20 -0.37 1.09 -6.94
CA LYS A 20 0.45 1.05 -8.16
C LYS A 20 0.82 -0.37 -8.58
N TYR A 21 0.74 -1.33 -7.67
CA TYR A 21 1.30 -2.67 -7.84
C TYR A 21 0.29 -3.81 -7.68
N VAL A 22 -0.74 -3.60 -6.86
CA VAL A 22 -1.77 -4.59 -6.56
C VAL A 22 -3.13 -3.95 -6.73
N ASP A 23 -3.88 -4.43 -7.71
CA ASP A 23 -5.23 -3.94 -8.00
C ASP A 23 -6.23 -4.31 -6.89
N HIS A 24 -7.39 -3.65 -6.90
CA HIS A 24 -8.49 -4.07 -6.06
C HIS A 24 -8.96 -5.47 -6.47
N LEU A 25 -9.24 -6.30 -5.47
CA LEU A 25 -9.77 -7.64 -5.68
C LEU A 25 -11.29 -7.56 -5.75
N ASP A 26 -11.82 -7.37 -6.96
CA ASP A 26 -13.27 -7.32 -7.21
C ASP A 26 -13.86 -8.72 -7.44
N ILE A 27 -13.09 -9.59 -8.10
CA ILE A 27 -13.41 -10.99 -8.33
C ILE A 27 -12.25 -11.86 -7.86
N ASP A 28 -12.55 -13.10 -7.50
CA ASP A 28 -11.52 -14.04 -7.07
C ASP A 28 -10.48 -14.27 -8.16
N ARG A 29 -9.21 -14.24 -7.74
CA ARG A 29 -8.04 -14.56 -8.54
C ARG A 29 -7.00 -15.25 -7.67
N PRO A 30 -6.05 -16.01 -8.25
CA PRO A 30 -4.90 -16.49 -7.50
C PRO A 30 -4.14 -15.31 -6.85
N LEU A 31 -3.93 -15.35 -5.53
CA LEU A 31 -3.33 -14.24 -4.78
C LEU A 31 -1.79 -14.26 -4.74
N TYR A 32 -1.16 -15.37 -5.13
CA TYR A 32 0.30 -15.48 -5.13
C TYR A 32 1.02 -14.37 -5.94
N PRO A 33 0.50 -13.87 -7.09
CA PRO A 33 1.12 -12.75 -7.80
C PRO A 33 1.10 -11.48 -6.96
N ASP A 34 -0.04 -11.17 -6.34
CA ASP A 34 -0.22 -9.99 -5.49
C ASP A 34 0.71 -10.04 -4.27
N HIS A 35 0.79 -11.20 -3.61
CA HIS A 35 1.66 -11.39 -2.45
C HIS A 35 3.14 -11.33 -2.81
N THR A 36 3.54 -11.93 -3.93
CA THR A 36 4.94 -11.87 -4.41
C THR A 36 5.32 -10.42 -4.70
N ARG A 37 4.46 -9.69 -5.41
CA ARG A 37 4.68 -8.27 -5.71
C ARG A 37 4.75 -7.44 -4.44
N MET A 38 3.85 -7.69 -3.47
CA MET A 38 3.84 -6.93 -2.22
C MET A 38 5.08 -7.17 -1.36
N LYS A 39 5.62 -8.40 -1.37
CA LYS A 39 6.91 -8.70 -0.74
C LYS A 39 8.03 -7.87 -1.34
N GLU A 40 8.08 -7.72 -2.67
CA GLU A 40 9.09 -6.89 -3.35
C GLU A 40 8.95 -5.42 -2.97
N VAL A 41 7.72 -4.88 -2.97
CA VAL A 41 7.44 -3.48 -2.63
C VAL A 41 7.84 -3.17 -1.18
N VAL A 42 7.47 -4.02 -0.22
CA VAL A 42 7.89 -3.85 1.18
C VAL A 42 9.41 -3.89 1.30
N LYS A 43 10.07 -4.84 0.62
CA LYS A 43 11.54 -4.95 0.64
C LYS A 43 12.24 -3.74 0.03
N SER A 44 11.61 -3.06 -0.93
CA SER A 44 12.16 -1.85 -1.56
C SER A 44 12.10 -0.59 -0.68
N CYS A 45 11.40 -0.65 0.46
CA CYS A 45 11.12 0.51 1.32
C CYS A 45 10.29 1.64 0.67
N GLU A 46 9.79 1.51 -0.56
CA GLU A 46 9.01 2.57 -1.23
C GLU A 46 7.81 3.04 -0.38
N ILE A 47 7.14 2.13 0.32
CA ILE A 47 6.01 2.48 1.20
C ILE A 47 6.50 3.35 2.37
N LEU A 48 7.63 2.98 2.99
CA LEU A 48 8.21 3.70 4.11
C LEU A 48 8.62 5.11 3.67
N GLU A 49 9.42 5.21 2.61
CA GLU A 49 9.91 6.49 2.07
C GLU A 49 8.77 7.42 1.67
N ALA A 50 7.74 6.90 1.00
CA ALA A 50 6.58 7.69 0.60
C ALA A 50 5.78 8.20 1.80
N VAL A 51 5.64 7.39 2.85
CA VAL A 51 4.93 7.81 4.07
C VAL A 51 5.74 8.86 4.81
N GLU A 52 7.04 8.65 5.03
CA GLU A 52 7.93 9.63 5.67
C GLU A 52 7.92 10.97 4.92
N ALA A 53 7.96 10.93 3.58
CA ALA A 53 7.86 12.14 2.76
C ALA A 53 6.53 12.89 2.95
N ALA A 54 5.44 12.18 3.27
CA ALA A 54 4.11 12.76 3.45
C ALA A 54 3.83 13.24 4.88
N VAL A 55 4.34 12.55 5.90
CA VAL A 55 4.01 12.83 7.31
C VAL A 55 5.18 13.36 8.14
N GLY A 56 6.39 13.38 7.58
CA GLY A 56 7.63 13.70 8.30
C GLY A 56 8.33 12.47 8.84
N SER A 57 9.43 12.71 9.58
CA SER A 57 10.25 11.66 10.20
C SER A 57 9.41 10.74 11.09
N LEU A 58 9.64 9.42 10.97
CA LEU A 58 9.00 8.41 11.80
C LEU A 58 9.87 7.95 12.99
N GLU A 59 11.05 8.54 13.16
CA GLU A 59 11.91 8.40 14.36
C GLU A 59 11.37 9.15 15.59
#